data_AF-A0A2Z6S075-F1
#
_entry.id   AF-A0A2Z6S075-F1
#
_cell.length_a   1.000
_cell.length_b   1.000
_cell.length_c   1.000
_cell.angle_alpha   90.00
_cell.angle_beta   90.00
_cell.angle_gamma   90.00
#
_symmetry.space_group_name_H-M   'P 1'
#
loop_
_entity.id
_entity.type
_entity.pdbx_description
1 polymer ?
#
loop_
_entity_poly.entity_id
_entity_poly.type
_entity_poly.pdbx_seq_one_letter_code
_entity_poly.pdbx_strand_id
1 'polypeptide(L)'
;MLTLGLLPGSNEVKLHKINHYLSPIVDELLEFWDGIEIPAAGKNIRVALICCSNDIPAARKLCGHVSALVSCHKCYKAAGLSGNKLNFGGFDDMDNWFVERDLEEH
;
A
#
# COMPACT_ATOMS: atom_id res chain seq x y z
N MET A 1 3.62 1.34 6.24
CA MET A 1 2.77 0.32 5.60
C MET A 1 2.66 -0.85 6.56
N LEU A 2 1.54 -0.98 7.27
CA LEU A 2 1.25 -2.18 8.05
C LEU A 2 0.83 -3.27 7.06
N THR A 3 1.51 -4.41 7.05
CA THR A 3 1.16 -5.56 6.21
C THR A 3 0.69 -6.67 7.13
N LEU A 4 -0.62 -6.95 7.13
CA LEU A 4 -1.21 -8.04 7.90
C LEU A 4 -1.48 -9.23 6.99
N GLY A 5 -0.85 -10.36 7.27
CA GLY A 5 -1.12 -11.62 6.56
C GLY A 5 -2.00 -12.53 7.40
N LEU A 6 -3.26 -12.74 6.98
CA LEU A 6 -4.10 -13.80 7.53
C LEU A 6 -3.85 -15.07 6.72
N LEU A 7 -3.16 -16.04 7.33
CA LEU A 7 -2.92 -17.36 6.74
C LEU A 7 -3.96 -18.34 7.26
N PRO A 8 -5.07 -18.58 6.54
CA PRO A 8 -5.95 -19.69 6.88
C PRO A 8 -5.16 -21.00 6.81
N GLY A 9 -5.42 -21.93 7.75
CA GLY A 9 -4.86 -23.28 7.68
C GLY A 9 -5.26 -23.99 6.38
N SER A 10 -4.66 -25.16 6.12
CA SER A 10 -4.88 -25.95 4.88
C SER A 10 -6.34 -26.31 4.58
N ASN A 11 -7.23 -26.16 5.56
CA ASN A 11 -8.65 -26.45 5.44
C ASN A 11 -9.43 -25.16 5.22
N GLU A 12 -10.50 -25.24 4.44
CA GLU A 12 -11.43 -24.13 4.24
C GLU A 12 -11.86 -23.54 5.59
N VAL A 13 -11.53 -22.27 5.80
CA VAL A 13 -11.85 -21.58 7.05
C VAL A 13 -13.32 -21.20 7.01
N LYS A 14 -14.10 -21.81 7.91
CA LYS A 14 -15.52 -21.48 8.07
C LYS A 14 -15.68 -19.98 8.35
N LEU A 15 -16.71 -19.38 7.74
CA LEU A 15 -16.99 -17.94 7.81
C LEU A 15 -16.99 -17.37 9.25
N HIS A 16 -17.57 -18.10 10.21
CA HIS A 16 -17.59 -17.66 11.61
C HIS A 16 -16.20 -17.56 12.24
N LYS A 17 -15.24 -18.39 11.82
CA LYS A 17 -13.88 -18.38 12.33
C LYS A 17 -13.10 -17.18 11.80
N ILE A 18 -13.22 -16.88 10.51
CA ILE A 18 -12.52 -15.73 9.92
C ILE A 18 -13.12 -14.42 10.44
N ASN A 19 -14.45 -14.33 10.57
CA ASN A 19 -15.11 -13.15 11.12
C ASN A 19 -14.71 -12.86 12.57
N HIS A 20 -14.47 -13.89 13.37
CA HIS A 20 -13.97 -13.73 14.73
C HIS A 20 -12.61 -13.00 14.78
N TYR A 21 -11.73 -13.25 13.82
CA TYR A 21 -10.44 -12.55 13.74
C TYR A 21 -10.54 -11.18 13.08
N LEU A 22 -11.43 -11.03 12.09
CA LEU A 22 -11.60 -9.77 11.37
C LEU A 22 -12.35 -8.71 12.17
N SER A 23 -13.32 -9.09 13.00
CA SER A 23 -14.16 -8.16 13.76
C SER A 23 -13.36 -7.09 14.52
N PRO A 24 -12.39 -7.43 15.40
CA PRO A 24 -11.65 -6.40 16.13
C PRO A 24 -10.83 -5.49 15.21
N ILE A 25 -10.32 -6.00 14.09
CA ILE A 25 -9.58 -5.21 13.11
C ILE A 25 -10.51 -4.21 12.42
N VAL A 26 -11.73 -4.64 12.08
CA VAL A 26 -12.74 -3.76 11.49
C VAL A 26 -13.13 -2.67 12.49
N ASP A 27 -13.33 -3.02 13.75
CA ASP A 27 -13.67 -2.05 14.82
C ASP A 27 -12.59 -0.97 14.96
N GLU A 28 -11.30 -1.37 15.00
CA GLU A 28 -10.17 -0.43 15.04
C GLU A 28 -10.13 0.46 13.78
N LEU A 29 -10.31 -0.12 12.59
CA LEU A 29 -10.29 0.64 11.34
C LEU A 29 -11.44 1.67 11.25
N LEU A 30 -12.60 1.36 11.83
CA LEU A 30 -13.70 2.31 11.91
C LEU A 30 -13.38 3.46 12.88
N GLU A 31 -12.74 3.18 14.01
CA GLU A 31 -12.25 4.24 14.91
C GLU A 31 -11.24 5.15 14.22
N PHE A 32 -10.29 4.56 13.48
CA PHE A 32 -9.34 5.34 12.70
C PHE A 32 -9.96 6.12 11.54
N TRP A 33 -11.09 5.67 10.99
CA TRP A 33 -11.80 6.40 9.94
C TRP A 33 -12.37 7.72 10.46
N ASP A 34 -12.97 7.69 11.66
CA ASP A 34 -13.48 8.87 12.34
C ASP A 34 -12.33 9.80 12.78
N GLY A 35 -11.21 9.19 13.17
CA GLY A 35 -9.93 9.83 13.44
C GLY A 35 -9.56 9.75 14.92
N ILE A 36 -8.27 9.53 15.18
CA ILE A 36 -7.72 9.40 16.52
C ILE A 36 -6.79 10.58 16.81
N GLU A 37 -6.99 11.21 17.96
CA GLU A 37 -6.12 12.26 18.46
C GLU A 37 -4.85 11.65 19.02
N ILE A 38 -3.69 12.10 18.55
CA ILE A 38 -2.39 11.76 19.13
C ILE A 38 -2.01 12.91 20.07
N PRO A 39 -2.15 12.74 21.41
CA PRO A 39 -2.00 13.85 22.35
C PRO A 39 -0.60 14.47 22.33
N ALA A 40 0.42 13.63 22.14
CA ALA A 40 1.81 14.07 22.03
C ALA A 40 2.09 14.96 20.80
N ALA A 41 1.24 14.87 19.76
CA ALA A 41 1.40 15.63 18.53
C ALA A 41 0.37 16.76 18.38
N GLY A 42 -0.69 16.78 19.20
CA GLY A 42 -1.83 17.70 19.06
C GLY A 42 -2.51 17.59 17.69
N LYS A 43 -2.49 16.40 17.08
CA LYS A 43 -2.98 16.14 15.73
C LYS A 43 -4.02 15.03 15.76
N ASN A 44 -5.09 15.22 15.00
CA ASN A 44 -6.04 14.17 14.66
C ASN A 44 -5.57 13.45 13.39
N ILE A 45 -5.39 12.14 13.45
CA ILE A 45 -4.98 11.31 12.32
C ILE A 45 -6.11 10.39 11.94
N ARG A 46 -6.42 10.36 10.64
CA ARG A 46 -7.32 9.37 10.05
C ARG A 46 -6.55 8.34 9.25
N VAL A 47 -6.99 7.09 9.33
CA VAL A 47 -6.45 5.99 8.53
C VAL A 47 -7.56 5.41 7.67
N ALA A 48 -7.24 5.17 6.39
CA ALA A 48 -8.14 4.51 5.45
C ALA A 48 -7.50 3.21 4.96
N LEU A 49 -8.29 2.13 4.91
CA LEU A 49 -7.88 0.86 4.32
C LEU A 49 -8.29 0.81 2.85
N ILE A 50 -7.35 0.51 1.96
CA ILE A 50 -7.61 0.27 0.54
C ILE A 50 -7.40 -1.22 0.26
N CYS A 51 -8.50 -1.94 0.02
CA CYS A 51 -8.46 -3.36 -0.33
C CYS A 51 -8.20 -3.51 -1.83
N CYS A 52 -7.03 -4.06 -2.20
CA CYS A 52 -6.69 -4.36 -3.58
C CYS A 52 -6.65 -5.88 -3.79
N SER A 53 -7.60 -6.44 -4.54
CA SER A 53 -7.58 -7.83 -4.97
C SER A 53 -6.84 -7.93 -6.31
N ASN A 54 -5.66 -8.53 -6.29
CA ASN A 54 -4.75 -8.59 -7.43
C ASN A 54 -4.13 -9.98 -7.54
N ASP A 55 -3.80 -10.41 -8.76
CA ASP A 55 -2.88 -11.53 -8.92
C ASP A 55 -1.47 -11.15 -8.41
N ILE A 56 -0.60 -12.14 -8.19
CA ILE A 56 0.74 -11.90 -7.64
C ILE A 56 1.53 -10.86 -8.47
N PRO A 57 1.52 -10.90 -9.82
CA PRO A 57 2.12 -9.86 -10.65
C PRO A 57 1.51 -8.46 -10.44
N ALA A 58 0.19 -8.31 -10.40
CA ALA A 58 -0.46 -7.02 -10.20
C ALA A 58 -0.29 -6.51 -8.76
N ALA A 59 -0.25 -7.39 -7.75
CA ALA A 59 0.08 -7.02 -6.38
C ALA A 59 1.53 -6.50 -6.27
N ARG A 60 2.49 -7.15 -6.95
CA ARG A 60 3.89 -6.66 -7.01
C ARG A 60 3.98 -5.30 -7.71
N LYS A 61 3.17 -5.06 -8.74
CA LYS A 61 3.06 -3.75 -9.40
C LYS A 61 2.46 -2.70 -8.44
N LEU A 62 1.30 -2.98 -7.84
CA LEU A 62 0.55 -2.05 -6.98
C LEU A 62 1.23 -1.76 -5.64
N CYS A 63 1.84 -2.78 -5.01
CA CYS A 63 2.52 -2.67 -3.72
C CYS A 63 4.03 -2.37 -3.87
N GLY A 64 4.48 -2.03 -5.08
CA GLY A 64 5.72 -1.28 -5.28
C GLY A 64 7.01 -2.09 -5.36
N HIS A 65 7.07 -3.23 -6.04
CA HIS A 65 8.35 -3.77 -6.54
C HIS A 65 8.17 -4.43 -7.90
N VAL A 66 8.52 -3.69 -8.96
CA VAL A 66 8.58 -4.18 -10.35
C VAL A 66 9.98 -4.72 -10.67
N SER A 67 11.01 -4.13 -10.06
CA SER A 67 12.42 -4.49 -10.20
C SER A 67 13.22 -3.72 -9.15
N ALA A 68 14.42 -4.18 -8.77
CA ALA A 68 15.36 -3.40 -7.95
C ALA A 68 15.69 -2.03 -8.58
N LEU A 69 15.53 -1.90 -9.89
CA LEU A 69 15.86 -0.68 -10.64
C LEU A 69 14.65 0.24 -10.90
N VAL A 70 13.41 -0.23 -10.71
CA VAL A 70 12.19 0.53 -11.03
C VAL A 70 11.32 0.61 -9.79
N SER A 71 11.23 1.81 -9.23
CA SER A 71 10.54 2.10 -7.97
C SER A 71 9.01 2.17 -8.13
N CYS A 72 8.51 2.35 -9.35
CA CYS A 72 7.09 2.58 -9.63
C CYS A 72 6.70 2.07 -11.03
N HIS A 73 5.72 1.17 -11.14
CA HIS A 73 5.23 0.67 -12.44
C HIS A 73 4.38 1.68 -13.20
N LYS A 74 3.73 2.60 -12.49
CA LYS A 74 2.79 3.56 -13.05
C LYS A 74 3.51 4.74 -13.69
N CYS A 75 4.54 5.20 -13.01
CA CYS A 75 5.35 6.37 -13.36
C CYS A 75 6.72 6.00 -13.94
N TYR A 76 7.01 4.70 -14.10
CA TYR A 76 8.27 4.14 -14.62
C TYR A 76 9.56 4.73 -14.00
N LYS A 77 9.45 5.32 -12.79
CA LYS A 77 10.57 5.98 -12.14
C LYS A 77 11.67 4.96 -11.84
N ALA A 78 12.86 5.22 -12.35
CA ALA A 78 14.05 4.45 -12.03
C ALA A 78 14.55 4.85 -10.64
N ALA A 79 15.07 3.89 -9.87
CA ALA A 79 15.77 4.19 -8.64
C ALA A 79 17.05 4.98 -8.96
N GLY A 80 17.24 6.12 -8.30
CA GLY A 80 18.48 6.88 -8.41
C GLY A 80 19.65 6.13 -7.76
N LEU A 81 20.86 6.63 -7.91
CA LEU A 81 22.03 6.13 -7.19
C LEU A 81 22.42 7.12 -6.09
N SER A 82 22.59 6.61 -4.87
CA SER A 82 23.23 7.33 -3.78
C SER A 82 24.45 6.52 -3.33
N GLY A 83 25.61 6.91 -3.86
CA GLY A 83 26.83 6.08 -3.79
C GLY A 83 26.62 4.73 -4.48
N ASN A 84 26.96 3.62 -3.78
CA ASN A 84 26.79 2.25 -4.28
C ASN A 84 25.41 1.64 -3.96
N LYS A 85 24.46 2.41 -3.44
CA LYS A 85 23.11 1.93 -3.13
C LYS A 85 22.07 2.60 -4.00
N LEU A 86 21.04 1.84 -4.32
CA LEU A 86 19.85 2.33 -5.00
C LEU A 86 19.07 3.22 -4.04
N ASN A 87 18.75 4.43 -4.49
CA ASN A 87 18.00 5.44 -3.78
C ASN A 87 16.57 5.46 -4.34
N PHE A 88 15.61 5.12 -3.48
CA PHE A 88 14.18 5.12 -3.79
C PHE A 88 13.46 6.38 -3.28
N GLY A 89 14.20 7.37 -2.75
CA GLY A 89 13.69 8.68 -2.35
C GLY A 89 13.72 9.72 -3.48
N GLY A 90 13.54 11.00 -3.12
CA GLY A 90 13.45 12.11 -4.07
C GLY A 90 12.06 12.20 -4.67
N PHE A 91 11.11 12.67 -3.87
CA PHE A 91 9.70 12.90 -4.27
C PHE A 91 9.44 14.39 -4.55
N ASP A 92 10.49 15.20 -4.65
CA ASP A 92 10.39 16.66 -4.80
C ASP A 92 9.76 17.07 -6.14
N ASP A 93 9.73 16.15 -7.11
CA ASP A 93 9.16 16.31 -8.45
C ASP A 93 7.87 15.50 -8.65
N MET A 94 7.22 15.03 -7.58
CA MET A 94 6.03 14.16 -7.62
C MET A 94 4.89 14.72 -8.49
N ASP A 95 4.71 16.04 -8.51
CA ASP A 95 3.70 16.71 -9.32
C ASP A 95 3.87 16.49 -10.83
N ASN A 96 5.09 16.14 -11.27
CA ASN A 96 5.41 15.84 -12.67
C ASN A 96 5.29 14.35 -13.01
N TRP A 97 5.00 13.48 -12.03
CA TRP A 97 5.02 12.01 -12.23
C TRP A 97 3.71 11.46 -12.79
N PHE A 98 2.62 12.20 -12.60
CA PHE A 98 1.30 11.81 -13.07
C PHE A 98 1.05 12.43 -14.43
N VAL A 99 1.82 12.00 -15.43
CA VAL A 99 1.51 12.29 -16.82
C VAL A 99 0.38 11.34 -17.23
N GLU A 100 -0.76 11.89 -17.60
CA GLU A 100 -1.88 11.13 -18.14
C GLU A 100 -1.39 10.40 -19.40
N ARG A 101 -1.64 9.09 -19.47
CA ARG A 101 -1.23 8.29 -20.62
C ARG A 101 -2.10 8.67 -21.80
N ASP A 102 -1.50 9.05 -22.93
CA ASP A 102 -2.26 9.16 -24.17
C ASP A 102 -2.72 7.74 -24.55
N LEU A 103 -4.02 7.57 -24.77
CA LEU A 103 -4.62 6.25 -25.03
C LEU A 103 -4.21 5.69 -26.40
N GLU A 104 -3.56 6.51 -27.24
CA GLU A 104 -3.16 6.20 -28.60
C GLU A 104 -1.71 5.66 -28.73
N GLU A 105 -0.85 5.77 -27.71
CA GLU A 105 0.51 5.23 -27.77
C GLU A 105 0.58 3.79 -27.21
N HIS A 106 0.86 2.83 -28.11
CA HIS A 106 0.93 1.38 -27.84
C HIS A 106 2.31 0.92 -27.35
#